data_AF-A0A4Q6AFC9-F1
#
_entry.id   AF-A0A4Q6AFC9-F1
#
_cell.length_a   1.000
_cell.length_b   1.000
_cell.length_c   1.000
_cell.angle_alpha   90.00
_cell.angle_beta   90.00
_cell.angle_gamma   90.00
#
_symmetry.space_group_name_H-M   'P 1'
#
loop_
_entity.id
_entity.type
_entity.pdbx_description
1 polymer ?
#
loop_
_entity_poly.entity_id
_entity_poly.type
_entity_poly.pdbx_seq_one_letter_code
_entity_poly.pdbx_strand_id
1 'polypeptide(L)'
;MLIEKYKIEEANGSAAAAHQRRFEQLVADIDNLEEIIQKLVDFQVAIPSWALGTGGTRFGRFSGGGEPRSLEEKIEDVGLLHLLNSSSGAISLHIPWDIPQNAASIKALAAQHGLRFDAMNSNTFQDQPSQVLSYKFGSMQHTDKAVRRQAIEHNIDVIKYGVELGSESLTVWLSDGSSFPGQLNFRKAF
;
A
#
# COMPACT_ATOMS: atom_id res chain seq x y z
N MET A 1 -3.40 -16.19 -7.29
CA MET A 1 -3.38 -17.06 -8.52
C MET A 1 -2.03 -16.89 -9.18
N LEU A 2 -1.30 -17.95 -9.50
CA LEU A 2 0.00 -17.82 -10.18
C LEU A 2 -0.17 -18.04 -11.68
N ILE A 3 0.15 -17.02 -12.49
CA ILE A 3 0.12 -17.12 -13.95
C ILE A 3 1.48 -17.64 -14.43
N GLU A 4 1.45 -18.73 -15.19
CA GLU A 4 2.65 -19.32 -15.78
C GLU A 4 3.18 -18.42 -16.91
N LYS A 5 4.50 -18.21 -16.96
CA LYS A 5 5.15 -17.28 -17.92
C LYS A 5 4.77 -17.53 -19.38
N TYR A 6 4.65 -18.79 -19.80
CA TYR A 6 4.29 -19.12 -21.18
C TYR A 6 2.90 -18.60 -21.58
N LYS A 7 1.96 -18.46 -20.64
CA LYS A 7 0.63 -17.89 -20.94
C LYS A 7 0.71 -16.40 -21.25
N ILE A 8 1.62 -15.69 -20.57
CA ILE A 8 1.89 -14.28 -20.85
C ILE A 8 2.55 -14.14 -22.22
N GLU A 9 3.54 -14.99 -22.51
CA GLU A 9 4.22 -15.02 -23.81
C GLU A 9 3.27 -15.33 -24.96
N GLU A 10 2.38 -16.32 -24.79
CA GLU A 10 1.35 -16.67 -25.77
C GLU A 10 0.38 -15.50 -26.02
N ALA A 11 -0.13 -14.87 -24.95
CA ALA A 11 -0.99 -13.70 -25.06
C ALA A 11 -0.29 -12.53 -25.79
N ASN A 12 0.95 -12.22 -25.41
CA ASN A 12 1.77 -11.19 -26.05
C ASN A 12 2.04 -11.51 -27.52
N GLY A 13 2.38 -12.77 -27.83
CA GLY A 13 2.64 -13.22 -29.19
C GLY A 13 1.42 -13.06 -30.10
N SER A 14 0.23 -13.40 -29.60
CA SER A 14 -1.03 -13.23 -30.34
C SER A 14 -1.37 -11.75 -30.61
N ALA A 15 -0.99 -10.85 -29.71
CA ALA A 15 -1.26 -9.41 -29.81
C ALA A 15 -0.17 -8.60 -30.52
N ALA A 16 1.03 -9.16 -30.68
CA ALA A 16 2.23 -8.44 -31.11
C ALA A 16 2.07 -7.72 -32.46
N ALA A 17 1.52 -8.39 -33.47
CA ALA A 17 1.34 -7.80 -34.80
C ALA A 17 0.34 -6.62 -34.79
N ALA A 18 -0.71 -6.70 -33.97
CA ALA A 18 -1.66 -5.61 -33.81
C ALA A 18 -1.07 -4.43 -33.01
N HIS A 19 -0.30 -4.73 -31.97
CA HIS A 19 0.42 -3.72 -31.19
C HIS A 19 1.43 -2.95 -32.06
N GLN A 20 2.28 -3.67 -32.80
CA GLN A 20 3.31 -3.06 -33.66
C GLN A 20 2.72 -2.06 -34.66
N ARG A 21 1.62 -2.44 -35.35
CA ARG A 21 0.94 -1.52 -36.29
C ARG A 21 0.42 -0.25 -35.63
N ARG A 22 -0.13 -0.35 -34.41
CA ARG A 22 -0.64 0.82 -33.67
C ARG A 22 0.50 1.70 -33.18
N PHE A 23 1.58 1.08 -32.72
CA PHE A 23 2.77 1.77 -32.27
C PHE A 23 3.41 2.57 -33.41
N GLU A 24 3.61 1.95 -34.58
CA GLU A 24 4.16 2.61 -35.78
C GLU A 24 3.34 3.83 -36.23
N GLN A 25 2.01 3.78 -36.08
CA GLN A 25 1.14 4.92 -36.39
C GLN A 25 1.31 6.09 -35.41
N LEU A 26 1.60 5.80 -34.14
CA LEU A 26 1.68 6.80 -33.08
C LEU A 26 3.04 7.54 -33.09
N VAL A 27 4.11 6.83 -33.41
CA VAL A 27 5.48 7.34 -33.24
C VAL A 27 5.89 8.41 -34.25
N ALA A 28 5.18 8.53 -35.37
CA ALA A 28 5.54 9.46 -36.44
C ALA A 28 5.56 10.94 -36.00
N ASP A 29 4.76 11.28 -34.98
CA ASP A 29 4.57 12.65 -34.49
C ASP A 29 5.12 12.86 -33.07
N ILE A 30 5.93 11.92 -32.54
CA ILE A 30 6.46 11.99 -31.17
C ILE A 30 7.99 12.17 -31.19
N ASP A 31 8.42 13.37 -30.81
CA ASP A 31 9.84 13.66 -30.54
C ASP A 31 10.33 12.95 -29.26
N ASN A 32 11.61 12.59 -29.22
CA ASN A 32 12.27 11.94 -28.06
C ASN A 32 11.58 10.65 -27.57
N LEU A 33 10.99 9.89 -28.49
CA LEU A 33 10.23 8.68 -28.21
C LEU A 33 10.92 7.71 -27.24
N GLU A 34 12.18 7.36 -27.51
CA GLU A 34 12.92 6.37 -26.70
C GLU A 34 13.07 6.86 -25.25
N GLU A 35 13.32 8.15 -25.04
CA GLU A 35 13.41 8.75 -23.70
C GLU A 35 12.06 8.71 -22.98
N ILE A 36 10.96 9.01 -23.69
CA ILE A 36 9.60 8.95 -23.13
C ILE A 36 9.26 7.52 -22.73
N ILE A 37 9.54 6.54 -23.60
CA ILE A 37 9.32 5.12 -23.30
C ILE A 37 10.13 4.69 -22.09
N GLN A 38 11.41 5.07 -22.01
CA GLN A 38 12.24 4.72 -20.86
C GLN A 38 11.67 5.31 -19.56
N LYS A 39 11.22 6.57 -19.57
CA LYS A 39 10.53 7.17 -18.41
C LYS A 39 9.28 6.41 -17.99
N LEU A 40 8.51 5.88 -18.95
CA LEU A 40 7.33 5.05 -18.67
C LEU A 40 7.72 3.68 -18.09
N VAL A 41 8.79 3.06 -18.59
CA VAL A 41 9.32 1.79 -18.07
C VAL A 41 9.83 1.95 -16.64
N ASP A 42 10.51 3.06 -16.35
CA ASP A 42 11.08 3.35 -15.04
C ASP A 42 10.03 3.82 -14.01
N PHE A 43 8.82 4.18 -14.46
CA PHE A 43 7.77 4.69 -13.60
C PHE A 43 7.17 3.58 -12.73
N GLN A 44 7.38 3.69 -11.41
CA GLN A 44 6.86 2.74 -10.42
C GLN A 44 5.85 3.42 -9.49
N VAL A 45 4.81 2.67 -9.13
CA VAL A 45 3.79 3.08 -8.16
C VAL A 45 3.61 1.97 -7.14
N ALA A 46 3.78 2.31 -5.85
CA ALA A 46 3.57 1.37 -4.76
C ALA A 46 2.09 0.99 -4.65
N ILE A 47 1.83 -0.30 -4.44
CA ILE A 47 0.48 -0.82 -4.28
C ILE A 47 0.14 -0.91 -2.79
N PRO A 48 -0.99 -0.32 -2.35
CA PRO A 48 -1.42 -0.43 -0.96
C PRO A 48 -1.95 -1.83 -0.64
N SER A 49 -1.39 -2.47 0.39
CA SER A 49 -1.78 -3.82 0.84
C SER A 49 -3.29 -3.94 1.13
N TRP A 50 -3.92 -2.87 1.60
CA TRP A 50 -5.32 -2.81 1.99
C TRP A 50 -6.31 -2.69 0.82
N ALA A 51 -5.83 -2.46 -0.41
CA ALA A 51 -6.68 -2.39 -1.60
C ALA A 51 -6.91 -3.76 -2.26
N LEU A 52 -6.22 -4.81 -1.80
CA LEU A 52 -6.21 -6.13 -2.43
C LEU A 52 -7.41 -6.97 -2.00
N GLY A 53 -7.93 -6.72 -0.80
CA GLY A 53 -9.25 -7.22 -0.39
C GLY A 53 -10.36 -6.29 -0.87
N THR A 54 -11.58 -6.83 -1.07
CA THR A 54 -12.72 -5.99 -1.45
C THR A 54 -12.95 -4.93 -0.37
N GLY A 55 -12.99 -3.68 -0.81
CA GLY A 55 -13.31 -2.55 0.05
C GLY A 55 -14.73 -2.61 0.60
N GLY A 56 -15.06 -1.67 1.46
CA GLY A 56 -16.40 -1.54 2.02
C GLY A 56 -16.76 -0.08 2.17
N THR A 57 -18.05 0.16 2.38
CA THR A 57 -18.55 1.46 2.82
C THR A 57 -19.10 1.33 4.23
N ARG A 58 -19.46 2.46 4.84
CA ARG A 58 -20.19 2.46 6.12
C ARG A 58 -21.54 1.71 6.07
N PHE A 59 -22.06 1.40 4.89
CA PHE A 59 -23.35 0.72 4.70
C PHE A 59 -23.21 -0.79 4.52
N GLY A 60 -22.04 -1.28 4.10
CA GLY A 60 -21.86 -2.69 3.83
C GLY A 60 -20.55 -3.01 3.12
N ARG A 61 -20.16 -4.27 3.24
CA ARG A 61 -19.03 -4.90 2.57
C ARG A 61 -19.50 -6.22 1.98
N PHE A 62 -19.25 -6.42 0.69
CA PHE A 62 -19.69 -7.59 -0.07
C PHE A 62 -18.46 -8.28 -0.62
N SER A 63 -17.91 -9.23 0.14
CA SER A 63 -16.67 -9.92 -0.24
C SER A 63 -16.88 -10.88 -1.40
N GLY A 64 -15.89 -10.95 -2.28
CA GLY A 64 -15.80 -11.95 -3.34
C GLY A 64 -15.14 -13.25 -2.86
N GLY A 65 -15.12 -14.26 -3.73
CA GLY A 65 -14.26 -15.43 -3.54
C GLY A 65 -12.80 -15.10 -3.89
N GLY A 66 -11.86 -15.60 -3.10
CA GLY A 66 -10.42 -15.45 -3.38
C GLY A 66 -9.78 -14.17 -2.83
N GLU A 67 -10.37 -13.52 -1.84
CA GLU A 67 -9.71 -12.40 -1.16
C GLU A 67 -8.50 -12.85 -0.34
N PRO A 68 -7.41 -12.06 -0.31
CA PRO A 68 -6.24 -12.38 0.48
C PRO A 68 -6.55 -12.25 1.98
N ARG A 69 -6.08 -13.22 2.75
CA ARG A 69 -6.35 -13.43 4.18
C ARG A 69 -5.14 -13.13 5.05
N SER A 70 -3.95 -13.08 4.46
CA SER A 70 -2.70 -12.81 5.14
C SER A 70 -1.85 -11.80 4.37
N LEU A 71 -0.78 -11.32 5.01
CA LEU A 71 0.18 -10.43 4.36
C LEU A 71 0.90 -11.14 3.20
N GLU A 72 1.21 -12.42 3.35
CA GLU A 72 1.83 -13.24 2.31
C GLU A 72 0.94 -13.32 1.06
N GLU A 73 -0.35 -13.61 1.22
CA GLU A 73 -1.31 -13.64 0.10
C GLU A 73 -1.42 -12.26 -0.58
N LYS A 74 -1.41 -11.15 0.20
CA LYS A 74 -1.37 -9.80 -0.37
C LYS A 74 -0.09 -9.55 -1.16
N ILE A 75 1.07 -10.02 -0.69
CA ILE A 75 2.35 -9.89 -1.40
C ILE A 75 2.34 -10.68 -2.71
N GLU A 76 1.82 -11.91 -2.70
CA GLU A 76 1.66 -12.74 -3.90
C GLU A 76 0.78 -12.05 -4.95
N ASP A 77 -0.33 -11.47 -4.51
CA ASP A 77 -1.27 -10.76 -5.38
C ASP A 77 -0.65 -9.46 -5.96
N VAL A 78 0.09 -8.68 -5.16
CA VAL A 78 0.87 -7.53 -5.69
C VAL A 78 1.98 -7.99 -6.63
N GLY A 79 2.60 -9.13 -6.35
CA GLY A 79 3.62 -9.74 -7.20
C GLY A 79 3.06 -10.11 -8.57
N LEU A 80 1.82 -10.61 -8.62
CA LEU A 80 1.11 -10.83 -9.88
C LEU A 80 0.83 -9.52 -10.63
N LEU A 81 0.39 -8.46 -9.93
CA LEU A 81 0.19 -7.16 -10.56
C LEU A 81 1.49 -6.65 -11.19
N HIS A 82 2.59 -6.71 -10.44
CA HIS A 82 3.90 -6.28 -10.92
C HIS A 82 4.39 -7.13 -12.10
N LEU A 83 4.17 -8.45 -12.07
CA LEU A 83 4.51 -9.34 -13.20
C LEU A 83 3.78 -8.94 -14.49
N LEU A 84 2.54 -8.45 -14.39
CA LEU A 84 1.71 -8.11 -15.54
C LEU A 84 1.91 -6.67 -16.05
N ASN A 85 2.13 -5.71 -15.14
CA ASN A 85 2.23 -4.29 -15.50
C ASN A 85 3.66 -3.72 -15.47
N SER A 86 4.61 -4.41 -14.84
CA SER A 86 5.99 -3.97 -14.59
C SER A 86 6.14 -2.62 -13.89
N SER A 87 5.05 -2.05 -13.33
CA SER A 87 4.99 -0.72 -12.71
C SER A 87 4.59 -0.75 -11.23
N SER A 88 4.32 -1.94 -10.67
CA SER A 88 3.94 -2.16 -9.27
C SER A 88 5.06 -2.73 -8.39
N GLY A 89 6.31 -2.30 -8.57
CA GLY A 89 7.49 -2.88 -7.93
C GLY A 89 7.63 -2.66 -6.42
N ALA A 90 6.60 -2.15 -5.75
CA ALA A 90 6.60 -1.95 -4.29
C ALA A 90 5.22 -2.16 -3.67
N ILE A 91 5.20 -2.54 -2.39
CA ILE A 91 3.99 -2.66 -1.57
C ILE A 91 4.07 -1.70 -0.38
N SER A 92 2.98 -0.99 -0.10
CA SER A 92 2.85 -0.11 1.06
C SER A 92 2.00 -0.80 2.13
N LEU A 93 2.53 -0.89 3.36
CA LEU A 93 1.90 -1.63 4.46
C LEU A 93 1.20 -0.70 5.45
N HIS A 94 0.17 -1.22 6.11
CA HIS A 94 -0.58 -0.50 7.13
C HIS A 94 -0.58 -1.26 8.46
N ILE A 95 -0.01 -0.64 9.49
CA ILE A 95 0.10 -1.25 10.82
C ILE A 95 -1.06 -0.76 11.70
N PRO A 96 -1.81 -1.68 12.35
CA PRO A 96 -1.45 -3.08 12.63
C PRO A 96 -2.06 -4.14 11.70
N TRP A 97 -2.73 -3.77 10.61
CA TRP A 97 -3.36 -4.75 9.70
C TRP A 97 -2.37 -5.71 9.06
N ASP A 98 -1.12 -5.27 8.87
CA ASP A 98 -0.06 -5.98 8.18
C ASP A 98 1.21 -6.16 9.05
N ILE A 99 1.07 -6.40 10.36
CA ILE A 99 2.23 -6.68 11.20
C ILE A 99 2.92 -7.97 10.70
N PRO A 100 4.21 -7.92 10.35
CA PRO A 100 4.94 -9.11 9.94
C PRO A 100 5.16 -10.03 11.16
N GLN A 101 4.80 -11.32 11.03
CA GLN A 101 5.14 -12.31 12.06
C GLN A 101 6.65 -12.58 12.09
N ASN A 102 7.29 -12.54 10.92
CA ASN A 102 8.73 -12.66 10.76
C ASN A 102 9.17 -11.73 9.61
N ALA A 103 9.81 -10.61 9.95
CA ALA A 103 10.21 -9.62 8.96
C ALA A 103 11.18 -10.18 7.92
N ALA A 104 12.10 -11.08 8.29
CA ALA A 104 13.05 -11.68 7.36
C ALA A 104 12.35 -12.56 6.30
N SER A 105 11.39 -13.39 6.72
CA SER A 105 10.59 -14.21 5.80
C SER A 105 9.74 -13.35 4.88
N ILE A 106 9.08 -12.31 5.40
CA ILE A 106 8.27 -11.38 4.62
C ILE A 106 9.12 -10.62 3.60
N LYS A 107 10.33 -10.19 3.99
CA LYS A 107 11.28 -9.54 3.09
C LYS A 107 11.77 -10.47 1.99
N ALA A 108 12.07 -11.72 2.32
CA ALA A 108 12.45 -12.73 1.34
C ALA A 108 11.32 -13.02 0.35
N LEU A 109 10.08 -13.13 0.83
CA LEU A 109 8.91 -13.35 -0.03
C LEU A 109 8.70 -12.18 -1.00
N ALA A 110 8.72 -10.93 -0.51
CA ALA A 110 8.61 -9.75 -1.36
C ALA A 110 9.70 -9.73 -2.45
N ALA A 111 10.95 -10.04 -2.08
CA ALA A 111 12.06 -10.09 -3.02
C ALA A 111 11.89 -11.18 -4.11
N GLN A 112 11.29 -12.34 -3.78
CA GLN A 112 10.98 -13.38 -4.79
C GLN A 112 10.00 -12.90 -5.86
N HIS A 113 9.14 -11.94 -5.53
CA HIS A 113 8.20 -11.30 -6.45
C HIS A 113 8.74 -10.00 -7.07
N GLY A 114 10.01 -9.65 -6.86
CA GLY A 114 10.59 -8.40 -7.35
C GLY A 114 10.05 -7.16 -6.64
N LEU A 115 9.47 -7.32 -5.45
CA LEU A 115 8.87 -6.23 -4.68
C LEU A 115 9.80 -5.74 -3.58
N ARG A 116 9.73 -4.43 -3.33
CA ARG A 116 10.24 -3.79 -2.11
C ARG A 116 9.10 -3.26 -1.24
N PHE A 117 9.41 -2.84 -0.03
CA PHE A 117 8.46 -2.13 0.83
C PHE A 117 8.59 -0.62 0.64
N ASP A 118 7.48 0.03 0.34
CA ASP A 118 7.39 1.49 0.26
C ASP A 118 7.16 2.08 1.66
N ALA A 119 6.60 3.29 1.77
CA ALA A 119 6.29 3.91 3.05
C ALA A 119 5.41 3.01 3.93
N MET A 120 5.72 2.98 5.22
CA MET A 120 4.86 2.39 6.24
C MET A 120 3.71 3.35 6.56
N ASN A 121 2.54 2.82 6.94
CA ASN A 121 1.38 3.63 7.32
C ASN A 121 0.92 3.28 8.73
N SER A 122 0.80 4.29 9.59
CA SER A 122 0.32 4.13 10.96
C SER A 122 -1.20 4.23 11.05
N ASN A 123 -1.85 3.29 11.74
CA ASN A 123 -3.27 3.40 12.10
C ASN A 123 -3.44 3.95 13.53
N THR A 124 -3.84 5.21 13.65
CA THR A 124 -4.33 5.79 14.91
C THR A 124 -5.72 6.41 14.77
N PHE A 125 -6.49 5.95 13.77
CA PHE A 125 -7.88 6.37 13.50
C PHE A 125 -8.90 5.29 13.86
N GLN A 126 -8.44 4.13 14.32
CA GLN A 126 -9.24 2.98 14.71
C GLN A 126 -8.66 2.37 15.99
N ASP A 127 -9.54 2.03 16.93
CA ASP A 127 -9.16 1.29 18.14
C ASP A 127 -8.85 -0.17 17.82
N GLN A 128 -7.76 -0.68 18.40
CA GLN A 128 -7.36 -2.08 18.28
C GLN A 128 -7.90 -2.92 19.45
N PRO A 129 -8.13 -4.24 19.28
CA PRO A 129 -8.75 -5.08 20.31
C PRO A 129 -8.06 -5.06 21.69
N SER A 130 -6.74 -4.88 21.73
CA SER A 130 -5.92 -4.83 22.95
C SER A 130 -5.54 -3.41 23.38
N GLN A 131 -6.07 -2.38 22.72
CA GLN A 131 -5.71 -0.99 22.97
C GLN A 131 -6.27 -0.50 24.31
N VAL A 132 -5.44 0.14 25.11
CA VAL A 132 -5.82 0.61 26.46
C VAL A 132 -6.66 1.88 26.37
N LEU A 133 -6.25 2.83 25.53
CA LEU A 133 -6.88 4.15 25.43
C LEU A 133 -7.45 4.36 24.02
N SER A 134 -8.73 4.71 23.92
CA SER A 134 -9.42 4.93 22.64
C SER A 134 -8.93 6.18 21.89
N TYR A 135 -8.94 6.13 20.56
CA TYR A 135 -8.70 7.24 19.63
C TYR A 135 -9.98 7.94 19.17
N LYS A 136 -11.13 7.64 19.77
CA LYS A 136 -12.44 8.20 19.37
C LYS A 136 -12.47 9.72 19.24
N PHE A 137 -11.70 10.46 20.06
CA PHE A 137 -11.63 11.92 20.03
C PHE A 137 -10.29 12.45 19.49
N GLY A 138 -9.64 11.67 18.65
CA GLY A 138 -8.31 11.94 18.10
C GLY A 138 -7.23 11.08 18.75
N SER A 139 -6.07 11.11 18.13
CA SER A 139 -4.89 10.37 18.54
C SER A 139 -3.76 11.32 18.94
N MET A 140 -2.95 11.79 18.00
CA MET A 140 -1.81 12.66 18.30
C MET A 140 -2.19 14.08 18.71
N GLN A 141 -3.41 14.55 18.40
CA GLN A 141 -3.93 15.83 18.90
C GLN A 141 -4.78 15.67 20.17
N HIS A 142 -4.97 14.46 20.68
CA HIS A 142 -5.90 14.18 21.76
C HIS A 142 -5.56 14.99 23.02
N THR A 143 -6.57 15.50 23.74
CA THR A 143 -6.37 16.36 24.92
C THR A 143 -5.72 15.63 26.09
N ASP A 144 -6.03 14.34 26.26
CA ASP A 144 -5.32 13.44 27.18
C ASP A 144 -3.92 13.10 26.69
N LYS A 145 -2.92 13.40 27.53
CA LYS A 145 -1.50 13.14 27.27
C LYS A 145 -1.18 11.65 27.12
N ALA A 146 -1.91 10.79 27.82
CA ALA A 146 -1.69 9.35 27.77
C ALA A 146 -2.09 8.78 26.40
N VAL A 147 -3.19 9.27 25.80
CA VAL A 147 -3.62 8.88 24.45
C VAL A 147 -2.58 9.29 23.42
N ARG A 148 -2.06 10.52 23.51
CA ARG A 148 -0.98 10.98 22.60
C ARG A 148 0.28 10.16 22.74
N ARG A 149 0.69 9.82 23.97
CA ARG A 149 1.85 8.97 24.20
C ARG A 149 1.67 7.59 23.56
N GLN A 150 0.51 6.96 23.72
CA GLN A 150 0.18 5.70 23.06
C GLN A 150 0.24 5.81 21.52
N ALA A 151 -0.28 6.89 20.93
CA ALA A 151 -0.22 7.12 19.49
C ALA A 151 1.22 7.34 18.98
N ILE A 152 2.05 8.05 19.73
CA ILE A 152 3.48 8.26 19.42
C ILE A 152 4.24 6.93 19.50
N GLU A 153 4.02 6.15 20.57
CA GLU A 153 4.63 4.83 20.74
C GLU A 153 4.27 3.90 19.59
N HIS A 154 3.00 3.88 19.17
CA HIS A 154 2.56 3.12 17.99
C HIS A 154 3.33 3.53 16.72
N ASN A 155 3.46 4.83 16.44
CA ASN A 155 4.21 5.32 15.28
C ASN A 155 5.70 4.91 15.33
N ILE A 156 6.30 4.91 16.51
CA ILE A 156 7.68 4.42 16.71
C ILE A 156 7.76 2.91 16.38
N ASP A 157 6.78 2.11 16.80
CA ASP A 157 6.74 0.69 16.46
C ASP A 157 6.53 0.45 14.96
N VAL A 158 5.70 1.26 14.29
CA VAL A 158 5.58 1.22 12.82
C VAL A 158 6.93 1.48 12.13
N ILE A 159 7.71 2.44 12.63
CA ILE A 159 9.06 2.71 12.12
C ILE A 159 9.98 1.50 12.33
N LYS A 160 9.94 0.84 13.50
CA LYS A 160 10.74 -0.36 13.76
C LYS A 160 10.43 -1.47 12.77
N TYR A 161 9.15 -1.77 12.53
CA TYR A 161 8.75 -2.74 11.50
C TYR A 161 9.23 -2.32 10.11
N GLY A 162 9.14 -1.03 9.77
CA GLY A 162 9.66 -0.48 8.53
C GLY A 162 11.16 -0.73 8.36
N VAL A 163 11.96 -0.44 9.39
CA VAL A 163 13.42 -0.66 9.39
C VAL A 163 13.76 -2.13 9.16
N GLU A 164 13.05 -3.06 9.81
CA GLU A 164 13.27 -4.50 9.62
C GLU A 164 12.97 -4.95 8.17
N LEU A 165 11.96 -4.36 7.55
CA LEU A 165 11.56 -4.64 6.17
C LEU A 165 12.41 -3.89 5.12
N GLY A 166 13.11 -2.82 5.53
CA GLY A 166 13.87 -1.93 4.64
C GLY A 166 13.07 -0.78 4.04
N SER A 167 11.94 -0.41 4.65
CA SER A 167 11.23 0.83 4.34
C SER A 167 12.01 2.03 4.90
N GLU A 168 12.01 3.14 4.15
CA GLU A 168 12.76 4.36 4.49
C GLU A 168 11.85 5.52 4.91
N SER A 169 10.53 5.32 4.96
CA SER A 169 9.59 6.40 5.27
C SER A 169 8.35 5.93 6.03
N LEU A 170 7.74 6.88 6.73
CA LEU A 170 6.49 6.72 7.45
C LEU A 170 5.50 7.77 6.93
N THR A 171 4.34 7.31 6.48
CA THR A 171 3.17 8.13 6.18
C THR A 171 2.26 8.16 7.39
N VAL A 172 1.94 9.37 7.84
CA VAL A 172 1.05 9.61 8.97
C VAL A 172 -0.19 10.35 8.48
N TRP A 173 -1.29 9.62 8.37
CA TRP A 173 -2.62 10.20 8.16
C TRP A 173 -3.42 10.14 9.46
N LEU A 174 -4.08 11.23 9.81
CA LEU A 174 -4.84 11.36 11.05
C LEU A 174 -6.29 11.71 10.74
N SER A 175 -7.21 11.04 11.43
CA SER A 175 -8.63 11.40 11.45
C SER A 175 -8.96 12.46 12.51
N ASP A 176 -7.94 12.92 13.23
CA ASP A 176 -7.99 13.90 14.30
C ASP A 176 -8.75 15.16 13.88
N GLY A 177 -9.92 15.39 14.49
CA GLY A 177 -10.72 16.60 14.24
C GLY A 177 -11.87 16.79 15.23
N SER A 178 -12.81 17.64 14.86
CA SER A 178 -14.06 17.86 15.58
C SER A 178 -15.25 17.76 14.62
N SER A 179 -16.35 17.20 15.09
CA SER A 179 -17.61 17.13 14.33
C SER A 179 -18.56 18.28 14.64
N PHE A 180 -18.33 19.04 15.71
CA PHE A 180 -19.20 20.14 16.14
C PHE A 180 -18.42 21.42 16.46
N PRO A 181 -18.99 22.61 16.16
CA PRO A 181 -18.45 23.88 16.63
C PRO A 181 -18.30 23.90 18.16
N GLY A 182 -17.15 24.36 18.64
CA GLY A 182 -16.85 24.45 20.08
C GLY A 182 -16.35 23.15 20.73
N GLN A 183 -16.40 22.00 20.04
CA GLN A 183 -15.89 20.73 20.58
C GLN A 183 -14.36 20.74 20.74
N LEU A 184 -13.65 21.43 19.85
CA LEU A 184 -12.19 21.52 19.86
C LEU A 184 -11.76 22.97 19.75
N ASN A 185 -10.71 23.33 20.50
CA ASN A 185 -10.03 24.61 20.31
C ASN A 185 -8.91 24.42 19.28
N PHE A 186 -9.05 25.02 18.09
CA PHE A 186 -8.09 24.85 16.99
C PHE A 186 -6.65 25.24 17.35
N ARG A 187 -6.42 26.12 18.33
CA ARG A 187 -5.08 26.51 18.78
C ARG A 187 -4.51 25.62 19.88
N LYS A 188 -5.37 24.85 20.57
CA LYS A 188 -5.01 24.01 21.72
C LYS A 188 -5.30 22.53 21.48
N ALA A 189 -5.40 22.11 20.23
CA ALA A 189 -5.59 20.71 19.87
C ALA A 189 -4.28 19.94 20.03
N PHE A 190 -3.93 19.65 21.29
CA PHE A 190 -2.80 18.84 21.73
C PHE A 190 -2.92 18.54 23.23
#